data_AF-A0A9D4Q843-F1
#
_entry.id   AF-A0A9D4Q843-F1
#
_cell.length_a   1.000
_cell.length_b   1.000
_cell.length_c   1.000
_cell.angle_alpha   90.00
_cell.angle_beta   90.00
_cell.angle_gamma   90.00
#
_symmetry.space_group_name_H-M   'P 1'
#
loop_
_entity.id
_entity.type
_entity.pdbx_description
1 polymer ?
#
loop_
_entity_poly.entity_id
_entity_poly.type
_entity_poly.pdbx_seq_one_letter_code
_entity_poly.pdbx_strand_id
1 'polypeptide(L)'
;MPNKCSVPGCTGNYRTGKKIQVFSFPKDGDALNKWLRAIPRKDFVPTSCTKVCVDHFDASCIERTTSYTDPRTGRVIEVALPVPRLRPGSVPTIFPGCPSYLSVSDHNTRETPDAKRSRKEASQLAHAVEESLASYEAEQERDRFSSLEELKARLQVVSVSPKWTVIHKEEC
;
A
#
# COMPACT_ATOMS: atom_id res chain seq x y z
N MET A 1 -25.08 23.80 -20.89
CA MET A 1 -23.73 24.09 -21.42
C MET A 1 -22.72 23.19 -20.71
N PRO A 2 -21.70 22.64 -21.40
CA PRO A 2 -20.68 21.81 -20.74
C PRO A 2 -19.90 22.62 -19.70
N ASN A 3 -19.61 22.02 -18.54
CA ASN A 3 -18.78 22.67 -17.52
C ASN A 3 -17.33 22.73 -18.00
N LYS A 4 -16.78 23.95 -18.03
CA LYS A 4 -15.39 24.23 -18.46
C LYS A 4 -14.40 23.90 -17.35
N CYS A 5 -13.18 23.51 -17.73
CA CYS A 5 -12.11 23.32 -16.76
C CYS A 5 -11.71 24.66 -16.12
N SER A 6 -11.52 24.64 -14.79
CA SER A 6 -11.12 25.82 -14.01
C SER A 6 -9.61 26.02 -13.94
N VAL A 7 -8.79 25.03 -14.33
CA VAL A 7 -7.33 25.09 -14.24
C VAL A 7 -6.76 26.11 -15.24
N PRO A 8 -5.83 27.00 -14.82
CA PRO A 8 -5.20 27.96 -15.73
C PRO A 8 -4.54 27.29 -16.95
N GLY A 9 -4.72 27.90 -18.13
CA GLY A 9 -4.15 27.39 -19.39
C GLY A 9 -4.85 26.15 -19.96
N CYS A 10 -5.81 25.55 -19.26
CA CYS A 10 -6.57 24.41 -19.77
C CYS A 10 -7.75 24.86 -20.64
N THR A 11 -7.89 24.26 -21.82
CA THR A 11 -8.99 24.52 -22.76
C THR A 11 -10.06 23.42 -22.74
N GLY A 12 -10.03 22.51 -21.77
CA GLY A 12 -11.00 21.42 -21.62
C GLY A 12 -12.45 21.92 -21.54
N ASN A 13 -13.31 21.38 -22.40
CA ASN A 13 -14.73 21.75 -22.56
C ASN A 13 -15.01 23.21 -23.00
N TYR A 14 -14.00 23.98 -23.39
CA TYR A 14 -14.21 25.27 -24.07
C TYR A 14 -14.74 25.05 -25.49
N ARG A 15 -15.15 26.14 -26.18
CA ARG A 15 -15.70 26.05 -27.55
C ARG A 15 -14.68 25.46 -28.53
N THR A 16 -13.41 25.81 -28.38
CA THR A 16 -12.28 25.39 -29.22
C THR A 16 -11.54 24.17 -28.68
N GLY A 17 -11.92 23.66 -27.50
CA GLY A 17 -11.18 22.60 -26.83
C GLY A 17 -11.86 21.23 -26.89
N LYS A 18 -11.11 20.21 -26.50
CA LYS A 18 -11.58 18.82 -26.43
C LYS A 18 -12.73 18.67 -25.44
N LYS A 19 -13.73 17.87 -25.81
CA LYS A 19 -14.77 17.41 -24.88
C LYS A 19 -14.18 16.36 -23.96
N ILE A 20 -14.19 16.66 -22.67
CA ILE A 20 -13.48 15.89 -21.66
C ILE A 20 -14.29 15.75 -20.39
N GLN A 21 -14.13 14.63 -19.71
CA GLN A 21 -14.72 14.42 -18.40
C GLN A 21 -14.15 15.41 -17.39
N VAL A 22 -15.03 15.91 -16.52
CA VAL A 22 -14.68 16.86 -15.48
C VAL A 22 -15.21 16.40 -14.13
N PHE A 23 -14.44 16.65 -13.09
CA PHE A 23 -14.73 16.31 -11.71
C PHE A 23 -15.10 17.56 -10.91
N SER A 24 -16.00 17.37 -9.95
CA SER A 24 -16.37 18.42 -9.00
C SER A 24 -15.33 18.51 -7.88
N PHE A 25 -15.21 19.69 -7.28
CA PHE A 25 -14.43 19.85 -6.06
C PHE A 25 -14.99 18.97 -4.93
N PRO A 26 -14.12 18.41 -4.07
CA PRO A 26 -14.54 17.68 -2.88
C PRO A 26 -15.41 18.54 -1.95
N LYS A 27 -16.36 17.90 -1.26
CA LYS A 27 -17.14 18.53 -0.19
C LYS A 27 -16.41 18.55 1.15
N ASP A 28 -15.50 17.60 1.34
CA ASP A 28 -14.64 17.50 2.51
C ASP A 28 -13.65 18.68 2.57
N GLY A 29 -13.56 19.33 3.73
CA GLY A 29 -12.78 20.56 3.90
C GLY A 29 -11.28 20.35 3.66
N ASP A 30 -10.73 19.22 4.12
CA ASP A 30 -9.31 18.93 3.97
C ASP A 30 -8.96 18.61 2.52
N ALA A 31 -9.76 17.77 1.86
CA ALA A 31 -9.59 17.46 0.44
C ALA A 31 -9.78 18.72 -0.44
N LEU A 32 -10.76 19.56 -0.12
CA LEU A 32 -10.98 20.83 -0.80
C LEU A 32 -9.76 21.75 -0.67
N ASN A 33 -9.24 21.92 0.55
CA ASN A 33 -8.05 22.73 0.80
C ASN A 33 -6.82 22.20 0.05
N LYS A 34 -6.65 20.87 -0.04
CA LYS A 34 -5.59 20.26 -0.85
C LYS A 34 -5.72 20.61 -2.33
N TRP A 35 -6.92 20.56 -2.90
CA TRP A 35 -7.16 20.95 -4.30
C TRP A 35 -6.88 22.43 -4.54
N LEU A 36 -7.28 23.31 -3.62
CA LEU A 36 -7.04 24.75 -3.73
C LEU A 36 -5.55 25.11 -3.66
N ARG A 37 -4.79 24.39 -2.84
CA ARG A 37 -3.33 24.54 -2.77
C ARG A 37 -2.62 24.02 -4.03
N ALA A 38 -3.15 22.94 -4.62
CA ALA A 38 -2.55 22.32 -5.79
C ALA A 38 -2.79 23.13 -7.08
N ILE A 39 -3.98 23.70 -7.25
CA ILE A 39 -4.30 24.48 -8.45
C ILE A 39 -3.63 25.86 -8.34
N PRO A 40 -2.75 26.25 -9.27
CA PRO A 40 -1.97 27.48 -9.18
C PRO A 40 -2.81 28.71 -9.56
N ARG A 41 -3.82 29.04 -8.77
CA ARG A 41 -4.65 30.22 -8.93
C ARG A 41 -4.78 30.99 -7.62
N LYS A 42 -4.36 32.26 -7.66
CA LYS A 42 -4.47 33.18 -6.52
C LYS A 42 -5.94 33.48 -6.19
N ASP A 43 -6.27 33.52 -4.89
CA ASP A 43 -7.57 33.91 -4.35
C ASP A 43 -8.76 33.15 -4.98
N PHE A 44 -8.55 31.87 -5.30
CA PHE A 44 -9.54 31.07 -6.01
C PHE A 44 -10.62 30.51 -5.07
N VAL A 45 -11.88 30.88 -5.34
CA VAL A 45 -13.05 30.35 -4.64
C VAL A 45 -13.84 29.44 -5.60
N PRO A 46 -13.85 28.12 -5.37
CA PRO A 46 -14.59 27.19 -6.22
C PRO A 46 -16.09 27.32 -5.94
N THR A 47 -16.88 27.31 -7.00
CA THR A 47 -18.34 27.25 -6.95
C THR A 47 -18.82 25.85 -7.35
N SER A 48 -20.11 25.56 -7.18
CA SER A 48 -20.72 24.28 -7.60
C SER A 48 -20.50 23.96 -9.09
N CYS A 49 -20.37 25.00 -9.92
CA CYS A 49 -20.14 24.91 -11.36
C CYS A 49 -18.65 24.80 -11.74
N THR A 50 -17.72 25.10 -10.81
CA THR A 50 -16.29 24.95 -11.10
C THR A 50 -15.89 23.47 -11.10
N LYS A 51 -15.19 23.05 -12.15
CA LYS A 51 -14.77 21.66 -12.36
C LYS A 51 -13.32 21.57 -12.85
N VAL A 52 -12.65 20.45 -12.58
CA VAL A 52 -11.31 20.13 -13.05
C VAL A 52 -11.39 18.95 -14.03
N CYS A 53 -10.73 19.00 -15.19
CA CYS A 53 -10.80 17.89 -16.15
C CYS A 53 -9.88 16.72 -15.76
N VAL A 54 -10.16 15.55 -16.33
CA VAL A 54 -9.42 14.31 -16.05
C VAL A 54 -7.94 14.38 -16.41
N ASP A 55 -7.54 15.21 -17.37
CA ASP A 55 -6.13 15.37 -17.78
C ASP A 55 -5.23 15.97 -16.68
N HIS A 56 -5.81 16.54 -15.62
CA HIS A 56 -5.06 17.08 -14.49
C HIS A 56 -4.76 16.05 -13.39
N PHE A 57 -5.26 14.83 -13.52
CA PHE A 57 -5.06 13.75 -12.56
C PHE A 57 -4.23 12.63 -13.18
N ASP A 58 -3.43 11.97 -12.35
CA ASP A 58 -2.74 10.76 -12.76
C ASP A 58 -3.75 9.62 -13.07
N ALA A 59 -3.41 8.75 -14.02
CA ALA A 59 -4.26 7.63 -14.41
C ALA A 59 -4.59 6.69 -13.23
N SER A 60 -3.66 6.54 -12.28
CA SER A 60 -3.81 5.72 -11.07
C SER A 60 -4.86 6.27 -10.08
N CYS A 61 -5.10 7.58 -10.11
CA CYS A 61 -6.10 8.25 -9.28
C CYS A 61 -7.53 8.09 -9.83
N ILE A 62 -7.71 7.53 -11.03
CA ILE A 62 -9.00 7.45 -11.71
C ILE A 62 -9.51 6.01 -11.69
N GLU A 63 -10.59 5.79 -10.95
CA GLU A 63 -11.31 4.54 -10.93
C GLU A 63 -12.29 4.46 -12.09
N ARG A 64 -12.02 3.54 -13.02
CA ARG A 64 -12.87 3.27 -14.18
C ARG A 64 -13.69 1.99 -14.03
N THR A 65 -13.34 1.13 -13.08
CA THR A 65 -14.02 -0.13 -12.80
C THR A 65 -14.42 -0.21 -11.34
N THR A 66 -15.40 -1.06 -11.05
CA THR A 66 -15.82 -1.42 -9.69
C THR A 66 -15.84 -2.93 -9.59
N SER A 67 -15.29 -3.46 -8.50
CA SER A 67 -15.28 -4.90 -8.22
C SER A 67 -16.27 -5.23 -7.10
N TYR A 68 -17.02 -6.31 -7.25
CA TYR A 68 -17.85 -6.90 -6.21
C TYR A 68 -17.47 -8.37 -6.04
N THR A 69 -17.20 -8.80 -4.80
CA THR A 69 -16.90 -10.20 -4.51
C THR A 69 -18.15 -10.87 -4.00
N ASP A 70 -18.61 -11.92 -4.69
CA ASP A 70 -19.75 -12.72 -4.24
C ASP A 70 -19.33 -13.56 -3.01
N PRO A 71 -19.92 -13.31 -1.82
CA PRO A 71 -19.54 -14.00 -0.59
C PRO A 71 -19.84 -15.51 -0.62
N ARG A 72 -20.73 -15.98 -1.49
CA ARG A 72 -21.10 -17.40 -1.58
C ARG A 72 -20.17 -18.19 -2.50
N THR A 73 -19.69 -17.58 -3.58
CA THR A 73 -18.89 -18.26 -4.62
C THR A 73 -17.43 -17.85 -4.63
N GLY A 74 -17.06 -16.78 -3.90
CA GLY A 74 -15.72 -16.20 -3.90
C GLY A 74 -15.34 -15.53 -5.22
N ARG A 75 -16.26 -15.43 -6.19
CA ARG A 75 -15.99 -14.86 -7.51
C ARG A 75 -15.97 -13.33 -7.43
N VAL A 76 -14.93 -12.73 -7.96
CA VAL A 76 -14.83 -11.28 -8.14
C VAL A 76 -15.44 -10.91 -9.49
N ILE A 77 -16.47 -10.07 -9.46
CA ILE A 77 -17.13 -9.51 -10.63
C ILE A 77 -16.63 -8.09 -10.78
N GLU A 78 -15.89 -7.81 -11.85
CA GLU A 78 -15.42 -6.47 -12.19
C GLU A 78 -16.29 -5.88 -13.32
N VAL A 79 -16.81 -4.67 -13.10
CA VAL A 79 -17.69 -3.98 -14.05
C VAL A 79 -17.15 -2.57 -14.31
N ALA A 80 -17.16 -2.14 -15.57
CA ALA A 80 -16.80 -0.77 -15.94
C ALA A 80 -17.84 0.24 -15.43
N LEU A 81 -17.37 1.34 -14.87
CA LEU A 81 -18.22 2.43 -14.40
C LEU A 81 -18.70 3.27 -15.58
N PRO A 82 -20.01 3.61 -15.66
CA PRO A 82 -20.52 4.52 -16.68
C PRO A 82 -19.85 5.89 -16.65
N VAL A 83 -19.47 6.35 -15.45
CA VAL A 83 -18.74 7.60 -15.24
C VAL A 83 -17.56 7.30 -14.31
N PRO A 84 -16.31 7.51 -14.77
CA PRO A 84 -15.13 7.36 -13.92
C PRO A 84 -15.21 8.20 -12.66
N ARG A 85 -14.61 7.72 -11.57
CA ARG A 85 -14.56 8.40 -10.28
C ARG A 85 -13.10 8.65 -9.89
N LEU A 86 -12.87 9.64 -9.03
CA LEU A 86 -11.54 9.84 -8.44
C LEU A 86 -11.44 9.01 -7.17
N ARG A 87 -10.26 8.41 -6.95
CA ARG A 87 -9.95 7.76 -5.67
C ARG A 87 -10.03 8.78 -4.53
N PRO A 88 -10.49 8.37 -3.33
CA PRO A 88 -10.44 9.24 -2.16
C PRO A 88 -9.04 9.80 -1.94
N GLY A 89 -8.93 11.10 -1.68
CA GLY A 89 -7.65 11.78 -1.45
C GLY A 89 -6.87 12.21 -2.71
N SER A 90 -7.33 11.85 -3.91
CA SER A 90 -6.69 12.29 -5.17
C SER A 90 -6.67 13.82 -5.29
N VAL A 91 -5.56 14.37 -5.75
CA VAL A 91 -5.37 15.82 -6.01
C VAL A 91 -4.91 16.03 -7.46
N PRO A 92 -5.26 17.15 -8.10
CA PRO A 92 -4.74 17.47 -9.43
C PRO A 92 -3.25 17.79 -9.35
N THR A 93 -2.44 17.11 -10.17
CA THR A 93 -0.97 17.20 -10.15
C THR A 93 -0.37 17.54 -11.51
N ILE A 94 -1.15 17.48 -12.60
CA ILE A 94 -0.64 17.66 -13.96
C ILE A 94 -1.09 19.03 -14.48
N PHE A 95 -0.16 19.95 -14.73
CA PHE A 95 -0.44 21.32 -15.18
C PHE A 95 0.42 21.71 -16.39
N PRO A 96 0.08 21.25 -17.61
CA PRO A 96 0.93 21.42 -18.80
C PRO A 96 1.09 22.89 -19.24
N GLY A 97 0.14 23.76 -18.86
CA GLY A 97 0.20 25.21 -19.12
C GLY A 97 0.89 26.01 -18.02
N CYS A 98 1.56 25.36 -17.07
CA CYS A 98 2.24 25.99 -15.94
C CYS A 98 3.71 25.51 -15.86
N PRO A 99 4.60 26.27 -15.20
CA PRO A 99 5.97 25.81 -14.95
C PRO A 99 6.02 24.39 -14.37
N SER A 100 6.97 23.58 -14.83
CA SER A 100 7.06 22.14 -14.51
C SER A 100 7.14 21.85 -13.01
N TYR A 101 7.75 22.73 -12.22
CA TYR A 101 7.84 22.59 -10.76
C TYR A 101 6.48 22.66 -10.04
N LEU A 102 5.43 23.16 -10.68
CA LEU A 102 4.05 23.14 -10.15
C LEU A 102 3.35 21.82 -10.44
N SER A 103 3.82 21.08 -11.45
CA SER A 103 3.33 19.73 -11.73
C SER A 103 4.12 18.73 -10.91
N VAL A 104 3.86 18.69 -9.60
CA VAL A 104 4.54 17.74 -8.71
C VAL A 104 3.86 16.40 -8.84
N SER A 105 4.58 15.42 -9.34
CA SER A 105 4.11 14.04 -9.35
C SER A 105 4.14 13.42 -7.96
N ASP A 106 3.07 12.73 -7.58
CA ASP A 106 2.94 12.06 -6.27
C ASP A 106 4.02 10.99 -6.02
N HIS A 107 4.69 10.53 -7.09
CA HIS A 107 5.74 9.50 -7.05
C HIS A 107 7.04 9.91 -6.35
N ASN A 108 7.21 11.19 -5.99
CA ASN A 108 8.41 11.66 -5.29
C ASN A 108 8.09 12.27 -3.92
N THR A 109 7.04 11.77 -3.27
CA THR A 109 6.77 12.11 -1.87
C THR A 109 7.86 11.51 -0.99
N ARG A 110 8.66 12.40 -0.39
CA ARG A 110 9.60 12.01 0.67
C ARG A 110 8.79 11.38 1.80
N GLU A 111 9.08 10.12 2.11
CA GLU A 111 8.48 9.44 3.24
C GLU A 111 8.64 10.25 4.53
N THR A 112 7.60 10.24 5.36
CA THR A 112 7.70 10.84 6.68
C THR A 112 8.74 10.10 7.53
N PRO A 113 9.43 10.78 8.46
CA PRO A 113 10.37 10.12 9.36
C PRO A 113 9.78 8.91 10.09
N ASP A 114 8.49 8.98 10.48
CA ASP A 114 7.79 7.89 11.17
C ASP A 114 7.52 6.70 10.26
N ALA A 115 7.07 6.93 9.02
CA ALA A 115 6.87 5.85 8.05
C ALA A 115 8.19 5.13 7.74
N LYS A 116 9.28 5.90 7.58
CA LYS A 116 10.62 5.33 7.37
C LYS A 116 11.09 4.52 8.57
N ARG A 117 10.87 5.01 9.80
CA ARG A 117 11.21 4.30 11.04
C ARG A 117 10.43 2.99 11.14
N SER A 118 9.11 3.04 10.97
CA SER A 118 8.22 1.88 11.05
C SER A 118 8.60 0.79 10.03
N ARG A 119 8.93 1.15 8.78
CA ARG A 119 9.44 0.17 7.80
C ARG A 119 10.73 -0.49 8.28
N LYS A 120 11.67 0.29 8.82
CA LYS A 120 12.96 -0.24 9.27
C LYS A 120 12.76 -1.19 10.46
N GLU A 121 11.93 -0.82 11.42
CA GLU A 121 11.57 -1.67 12.56
C GLU A 121 10.90 -2.97 12.09
N ALA A 122 9.94 -2.90 11.16
CA ALA A 122 9.28 -4.07 10.59
C ALA A 122 10.27 -5.00 9.88
N SER A 123 11.21 -4.45 9.12
CA SER A 123 12.26 -5.23 8.46
C SER A 123 13.19 -5.91 9.47
N GLN A 124 13.54 -5.24 10.57
CA GLN A 124 14.38 -5.80 11.63
C GLN A 124 13.65 -6.92 12.39
N LEU A 125 12.37 -6.71 12.69
CA LEU A 125 11.52 -7.73 13.31
C LEU A 125 11.37 -8.97 12.42
N ALA A 126 11.14 -8.78 11.11
CA ALA A 126 11.03 -9.89 10.16
C ALA A 126 12.32 -10.74 10.13
N HIS A 127 13.48 -10.08 10.07
CA HIS A 127 14.78 -10.75 10.12
C HIS A 127 14.98 -11.52 11.44
N ALA A 128 14.67 -10.91 12.58
CA ALA A 128 14.80 -11.57 13.87
C ALA A 128 13.88 -12.81 14.01
N VAL A 129 12.68 -12.74 13.43
CA VAL A 129 11.76 -13.90 13.38
C VAL A 129 12.34 -15.00 12.50
N GLU A 130 12.86 -14.66 11.32
CA GLU A 130 13.49 -15.62 10.40
C GLU A 130 14.70 -16.32 11.05
N GLU A 131 15.60 -15.55 11.67
CA GLU A 131 16.76 -16.09 12.41
C GLU A 131 16.33 -16.99 13.57
N SER A 132 15.30 -16.59 14.33
CA SER A 132 14.78 -17.38 15.44
C SER A 132 14.17 -18.70 14.96
N LEU A 133 13.43 -18.71 13.85
CA LEU A 133 12.88 -19.93 13.28
C LEU A 133 13.99 -20.86 12.77
N ALA A 134 14.99 -20.31 12.09
CA ALA A 134 16.14 -21.09 11.61
C ALA A 134 16.93 -21.72 12.77
N SER A 135 17.15 -20.98 13.86
CA SER A 135 17.80 -21.51 15.07
C SER A 135 16.97 -22.64 15.71
N TYR A 136 15.65 -22.48 15.79
CA TYR A 136 14.76 -23.48 16.34
C TYR A 136 14.75 -24.77 15.50
N GLU A 137 14.70 -24.66 14.17
CA GLU A 137 14.78 -25.83 13.27
C GLU A 137 16.12 -26.55 13.42
N ALA A 138 17.23 -25.81 13.53
CA ALA A 138 18.54 -26.39 13.76
C ALA A 138 18.66 -27.08 15.13
N GLU A 139 18.07 -26.52 16.18
CA GLU A 139 17.95 -27.16 17.50
C GLU A 139 17.11 -28.44 17.44
N GLN A 140 15.93 -28.38 16.81
CA GLN A 140 15.11 -29.56 16.63
C GLN A 140 15.87 -30.66 15.89
N GLU A 141 16.58 -30.38 14.80
CA GLU A 141 17.28 -31.43 14.06
C GLU A 141 18.48 -32.00 14.83
N ARG A 142 19.16 -31.18 15.65
CA ARG A 142 20.26 -31.66 16.50
C ARG A 142 19.79 -32.59 17.62
N ASP A 143 18.66 -32.25 18.23
CA ASP A 143 18.13 -32.88 19.44
C ASP A 143 17.00 -33.89 19.14
N ARG A 144 16.58 -34.01 17.88
CA ARG A 144 15.62 -35.01 17.43
C ARG A 144 16.28 -36.38 17.35
N PHE A 145 15.60 -37.37 17.90
CA PHE A 145 15.95 -38.77 17.77
C PHE A 145 14.80 -39.51 17.10
N SER A 146 15.13 -40.37 16.15
CA SER A 146 14.16 -41.17 15.38
C SER A 146 13.82 -42.50 16.05
N SER A 147 14.67 -42.98 16.96
CA SER A 147 14.48 -44.25 17.68
C SER A 147 15.08 -44.24 19.09
N LEU A 148 14.64 -45.20 19.91
CA LEU A 148 15.18 -45.43 21.26
C LEU A 148 16.65 -45.89 21.24
N GLU A 149 17.07 -46.59 20.20
CA GLU A 149 18.47 -47.02 20.03
C GLU A 149 19.39 -45.83 19.74
N GLU A 150 18.94 -44.89 18.90
CA GLU A 150 19.68 -43.66 18.58
C GLU A 150 19.91 -42.80 19.82
N LEU A 151 18.87 -42.67 20.67
CA LEU A 151 18.96 -41.98 21.95
C LEU A 151 19.97 -42.66 22.89
N LYS A 152 19.91 -43.99 23.02
CA LYS A 152 20.84 -44.77 23.88
C LYS A 152 22.29 -44.60 23.43
N ALA A 153 22.56 -44.63 22.12
CA ALA A 153 23.91 -44.44 21.58
C ALA A 153 24.46 -43.04 21.89
N ARG A 154 23.64 -41.98 21.75
CA ARG A 154 24.05 -40.60 22.07
C ARG A 154 24.30 -40.40 23.57
N LEU A 155 23.50 -41.02 24.44
CA LEU A 155 23.67 -40.96 25.89
C LEU A 155 24.97 -41.63 26.36
N GLN A 156 25.44 -42.69 25.69
CA GLN A 156 26.71 -43.34 26.03
C GLN A 156 27.93 -42.46 25.74
N VAL A 157 27.81 -41.51 24.80
CA VAL A 157 28.88 -40.57 24.41
C VAL A 157 28.89 -39.32 25.31
N VAL A 158 27.76 -39.01 25.96
CA VAL A 158 27.64 -37.85 26.84
C VAL A 158 27.99 -38.25 28.28
N SER A 159 29.07 -37.69 28.82
CA SER A 159 29.36 -37.77 30.27
C SER A 159 28.30 -36.96 31.03
N VAL A 160 27.25 -37.64 31.49
CA VAL A 160 26.27 -37.06 32.40
C VAL A 160 26.88 -36.90 33.79
N SER A 161 26.64 -35.73 34.40
CA SER A 161 27.03 -35.47 35.80
C SER A 161 26.53 -36.58 36.73
N PRO A 162 27.29 -36.99 37.77
CA PRO A 162 26.93 -38.09 38.68
C PRO A 162 25.64 -37.85 39.49
N LYS A 163 24.96 -36.71 39.32
CA LYS A 163 23.63 -36.42 39.90
C LYS A 163 22.48 -37.13 39.19
N TRP A 164 22.74 -37.80 38.07
CA TRP A 164 21.74 -38.56 37.33
C TRP A 164 21.88 -40.05 37.62
N THR A 165 20.77 -40.69 38.04
CA THR A 165 20.73 -42.14 38.26
C THR A 165 20.41 -42.85 36.95
N VAL A 166 21.35 -43.63 36.41
CA VAL A 166 21.13 -44.49 35.25
C VAL A 166 20.67 -45.87 35.74
N ILE A 167 19.42 -46.25 35.41
CA ILE A 167 18.86 -47.58 35.76
C ILE A 167 18.85 -48.45 34.50
N HIS A 168 19.73 -49.45 34.45
CA HIS A 168 19.68 -50.49 33.43
C HIS A 168 18.70 -51.58 33.89
N LYS A 169 17.63 -51.80 33.12
CA LYS A 169 16.74 -52.94 33.32
C LYS A 169 17.35 -54.13 32.57
N GLU A 170 17.85 -55.12 33.30
CA GLU A 170 18.25 -56.40 32.70
C GLU A 170 17.00 -57.13 32.22
N GLU A 171 17.00 -57.56 30.95
CA GLU A 171 15.96 -58.43 30.39
C GLU A 171 16.28 -59.88 30.80
N CYS A 172 15.31 -60.53 31.46
CA CYS A 172 15.32 -61.96 31.76
C CYS A 172 15.02 -62.80 30.52
#